data_AF-A0A2V7WQH7-F1
#
_entry.id   AF-A0A2V7WQH7-F1
#
_cell.length_a   1.000
_cell.length_b   1.000
_cell.length_c   1.000
_cell.angle_alpha   90.00
_cell.angle_beta   90.00
_cell.angle_gamma   90.00
#
_symmetry.space_group_name_H-M   'P 1'
#
loop_
_entity.id
_entity.type
_entity.pdbx_description
1 polymer ?
#
loop_
_entity_poly.entity_id
_entity_poly.type
_entity_poly.pdbx_seq_one_letter_code
_entity_poly.pdbx_strand_id
1 'polypeptide(L)'
;MAAAEKPSGGARRKFLRPRVLVPLAAVLFAILLLPSASAYYSYSQGRSCTKCHEIWQPYRDWHESAHRNIACSECHGDVLTLNAGFHLKNLRQLTKHLRGEAPEQVRLKTADVLEIEKRCAKCHRQEYADWSAGPHGASYSKIFLNTDHNQRTLLIDDCLRCHAMQFQGGIRNLVTPVNTKGPWQFREAQLGAQPAMPCLTCHQMHRFGTPLSPSPAVKADDASSKEDINRPSLALFDRREQEYVAVSRLPLPQMHEGARLVKISPDQRQALCYQCHAPTASAQVQSADDRTPVGVHEGLSCLACHEQHGQRTRASCTTCHPQLSNCGLDVEKMDTTFKNLKSPHNIHTVKCADCHATGVPRKKTRRDVATSGGFLVTNTGLR
;
A
#
# COMPACT_ATOMS: atom_id res chain seq x y z
N MET A 1 -67.60 -40.60 63.33
CA MET A 1 -67.65 -39.59 62.25
C MET A 1 -66.41 -38.73 62.37
N ALA A 2 -65.36 -39.04 61.60
CA ALA A 2 -64.13 -38.25 61.53
C ALA A 2 -64.03 -37.73 60.09
N ALA A 3 -64.10 -36.41 59.92
CA ALA A 3 -63.93 -35.75 58.64
C ALA A 3 -62.44 -35.51 58.39
N ALA A 4 -61.93 -36.02 57.29
CA ALA A 4 -60.56 -35.77 56.83
C ALA A 4 -60.52 -34.48 56.00
N GLU A 5 -59.80 -33.47 56.49
CA GLU A 5 -59.42 -32.27 55.74
C GLU A 5 -58.39 -32.62 54.65
N LYS A 6 -58.64 -32.15 53.42
CA LYS A 6 -57.64 -32.12 52.34
C LYS A 6 -56.93 -30.75 52.35
N PRO A 7 -55.59 -30.68 52.37
CA PRO A 7 -54.89 -29.41 52.16
C PRO A 7 -54.79 -29.10 50.66
N SER A 8 -55.22 -27.88 50.29
CA SER A 8 -55.08 -27.30 48.96
C SER A 8 -53.72 -26.62 48.79
N GLY A 9 -52.69 -27.40 48.44
CA GLY A 9 -51.36 -26.91 48.12
C GLY A 9 -51.25 -26.33 46.71
N GLY A 10 -51.79 -25.12 46.48
CA GLY A 10 -51.61 -24.38 45.23
C GLY A 10 -50.20 -23.78 45.14
N ALA A 11 -49.27 -24.47 44.47
CA ALA A 11 -47.95 -23.95 44.15
C ALA A 11 -48.08 -22.72 43.21
N ARG A 12 -47.96 -21.50 43.76
CA ARG A 12 -47.81 -20.28 42.96
C ARG A 12 -46.52 -20.39 42.14
N ARG A 13 -46.65 -20.76 40.86
CA ARG A 13 -45.57 -20.61 39.86
C ARG A 13 -45.15 -19.14 39.90
N LYS A 14 -43.95 -18.87 40.42
CA LYS A 14 -43.29 -17.56 40.31
C LYS A 14 -43.00 -17.34 38.83
N PHE A 15 -43.98 -16.81 38.08
CA PHE A 15 -43.73 -16.33 36.73
C PHE A 15 -42.58 -15.32 36.81
N LEU A 16 -41.49 -15.59 36.09
CA LEU A 16 -40.43 -14.62 35.93
C LEU A 16 -41.08 -13.31 35.47
N ARG A 17 -40.87 -12.24 36.24
CA ARG A 17 -41.49 -10.94 35.96
C ARG A 17 -41.16 -10.54 34.51
N PRO A 18 -42.09 -9.96 33.74
CA PRO A 18 -41.84 -9.52 32.36
C PRO A 18 -40.61 -8.59 32.24
N ARG A 19 -40.24 -7.90 33.32
CA ARG A 19 -38.99 -7.12 33.46
C ARG A 19 -37.70 -7.93 33.27
N VAL A 20 -37.73 -9.25 33.41
CA VAL A 20 -36.58 -10.16 33.20
C VAL A 20 -36.74 -10.92 31.89
N LEU A 21 -37.96 -11.33 31.52
CA LEU A 21 -38.20 -12.09 30.30
C LEU A 21 -37.99 -11.26 29.03
N VAL A 22 -38.38 -9.98 29.02
CA VAL A 22 -38.20 -9.08 27.86
C VAL A 22 -36.73 -8.83 27.53
N PRO A 23 -35.84 -8.43 28.48
CA PRO A 23 -34.42 -8.26 28.17
C PRO A 23 -33.76 -9.60 27.84
N LEU A 24 -34.14 -10.70 28.50
CA LEU A 24 -33.62 -12.03 28.17
C LEU A 24 -33.98 -12.45 26.75
N ALA A 25 -35.24 -12.25 26.33
CA ALA A 25 -35.69 -12.53 24.97
C ALA A 25 -34.99 -11.62 23.95
N ALA A 26 -34.81 -10.32 24.25
CA ALA A 26 -34.07 -9.40 23.39
C ALA A 26 -32.60 -9.80 23.23
N VAL A 27 -31.94 -10.23 24.31
CA VAL A 27 -30.56 -10.75 24.28
C VAL A 27 -30.48 -12.05 23.48
N LEU A 28 -31.41 -12.98 23.71
CA LEU A 28 -31.46 -14.25 22.96
C LEU A 28 -31.70 -14.01 21.46
N PHE A 29 -32.57 -13.05 21.15
CA PHE A 29 -32.88 -12.64 19.78
C PHE A 29 -31.68 -11.97 19.11
N ALA A 30 -30.94 -11.11 19.81
CA ALA A 30 -29.70 -10.53 19.32
C ALA A 30 -28.62 -11.60 19.08
N ILE A 31 -28.46 -12.56 20.00
CA ILE A 31 -27.51 -13.68 19.88
C ILE A 31 -27.84 -14.56 18.66
N LEU A 32 -29.11 -14.74 18.32
CA LEU A 32 -29.49 -15.55 17.16
C LEU A 32 -29.45 -14.76 15.85
N LEU A 33 -29.96 -13.53 15.83
CA LEU A 33 -30.10 -12.75 14.59
C LEU A 33 -28.79 -12.14 14.11
N LEU A 34 -27.93 -11.62 14.98
CA LEU A 34 -26.72 -10.92 14.53
C LEU A 34 -25.76 -11.89 13.82
N PRO A 35 -25.44 -13.08 14.37
CA PRO A 35 -24.64 -14.08 13.65
C PRO A 35 -25.34 -14.61 12.42
N SER A 36 -26.66 -14.81 12.45
CA SER A 36 -27.43 -15.26 11.27
C SER A 36 -27.40 -14.24 10.15
N ALA A 37 -27.53 -12.94 10.46
CA ALA A 37 -27.43 -11.86 9.49
C ALA A 37 -26.00 -11.75 8.92
N SER A 38 -24.98 -11.90 9.76
CA SER A 38 -23.57 -11.93 9.31
C SER A 38 -23.30 -13.13 8.41
N ALA A 39 -23.76 -14.32 8.80
CA ALA A 39 -23.63 -15.54 8.02
C ALA A 39 -24.37 -15.44 6.68
N TYR A 40 -25.60 -14.91 6.67
CA TYR A 40 -26.36 -14.64 5.46
C TYR A 40 -25.64 -13.66 4.55
N TYR A 41 -25.09 -12.57 5.12
CA TYR A 41 -24.34 -11.57 4.37
C TYR A 41 -23.10 -12.17 3.69
N SER A 42 -22.28 -12.88 4.44
CA SER A 42 -21.09 -13.57 3.93
C SER A 42 -21.44 -14.64 2.89
N TYR A 43 -22.47 -15.46 3.16
CA TYR A 43 -22.94 -16.49 2.23
C TYR A 43 -23.46 -15.88 0.92
N SER A 44 -24.20 -14.77 1.01
CA SER A 44 -24.71 -14.05 -0.16
C SER A 44 -23.62 -13.35 -0.97
N GLN A 45 -22.36 -13.38 -0.51
CA GLN A 45 -21.23 -12.68 -1.12
C GLN A 45 -21.56 -11.21 -1.39
N GLY A 46 -22.26 -10.56 -0.45
CA GLY A 46 -22.68 -9.17 -0.59
C GLY A 46 -23.81 -8.90 -1.60
N ARG A 47 -24.48 -9.91 -2.20
CA ARG A 47 -25.67 -9.70 -3.06
C ARG A 47 -26.78 -8.93 -2.35
N SER A 48 -26.84 -8.98 -1.03
CA SER A 48 -27.79 -8.15 -0.27
C SER A 48 -27.54 -6.64 -0.45
N CYS A 49 -26.30 -6.20 -0.68
CA CYS A 49 -25.93 -4.81 -0.94
C CYS A 49 -26.48 -4.28 -2.26
N THR A 50 -26.65 -5.14 -3.27
CA THR A 50 -27.17 -4.73 -4.58
C THR A 50 -28.66 -4.40 -4.56
N LYS A 51 -29.33 -4.56 -3.42
CA LYS A 51 -30.69 -4.04 -3.21
C LYS A 51 -30.72 -2.52 -3.11
N CYS A 52 -29.59 -1.89 -2.77
CA CYS A 52 -29.41 -0.44 -2.87
C CYS A 52 -28.72 -0.12 -4.20
N HIS A 53 -29.33 0.75 -5.00
CA HIS A 53 -28.82 1.10 -6.32
C HIS A 53 -27.49 1.85 -6.27
N GLU A 54 -27.18 2.56 -5.17
CA GLU A 54 -25.93 3.28 -4.99
C GLU A 54 -24.71 2.37 -4.85
N ILE A 55 -24.92 1.10 -4.49
CA ILE A 55 -23.85 0.11 -4.29
C ILE A 55 -23.71 -0.82 -5.50
N TRP A 56 -24.61 -0.74 -6.48
CA TRP A 56 -24.61 -1.63 -7.64
C TRP A 56 -23.30 -1.57 -8.44
N GLN A 57 -22.81 -0.37 -8.74
CA GLN A 57 -21.56 -0.16 -9.47
C GLN A 57 -20.35 -0.72 -8.69
N PRO A 58 -20.08 -0.31 -7.43
CA PRO A 58 -19.02 -0.91 -6.62
C PRO A 58 -19.10 -2.43 -6.50
N TYR A 59 -20.30 -2.99 -6.38
CA TYR A 59 -20.48 -4.44 -6.32
C TYR A 59 -20.08 -5.12 -7.62
N ARG A 60 -20.52 -4.60 -8.77
CA ARG A 60 -20.16 -5.15 -10.08
C ARG A 60 -18.65 -5.13 -10.28
N ASP A 61 -18.01 -4.01 -9.97
CA ASP A 61 -16.56 -3.85 -10.11
C ASP A 61 -15.78 -4.81 -9.18
N TRP A 62 -16.29 -5.04 -7.97
CA TRP A 62 -15.75 -6.07 -7.06
C TRP A 62 -15.97 -7.48 -7.59
N HIS A 63 -17.16 -7.78 -8.15
CA HIS A 63 -17.52 -9.12 -8.61
C HIS A 63 -16.68 -9.58 -9.82
N GLU A 64 -16.14 -8.62 -10.57
CA GLU A 64 -15.21 -8.88 -11.67
C GLU A 64 -13.73 -8.78 -11.25
N SER A 65 -13.46 -8.48 -9.98
CA SER A 65 -12.11 -8.24 -9.49
C SER A 65 -11.33 -9.50 -9.15
N ALA A 66 -10.03 -9.31 -8.89
CA ALA A 66 -9.17 -10.33 -8.31
C ALA A 66 -9.61 -10.77 -6.90
N HIS A 67 -10.43 -9.95 -6.21
CA HIS A 67 -10.94 -10.22 -4.86
C HIS A 67 -12.40 -10.68 -4.85
N ARG A 68 -12.99 -11.04 -5.99
CA ARG A 68 -14.42 -11.40 -6.12
C ARG A 68 -14.89 -12.58 -5.27
N ASN A 69 -13.97 -13.39 -4.73
CA ASN A 69 -14.27 -14.51 -3.85
C ASN A 69 -14.06 -14.17 -2.35
N ILE A 70 -13.77 -12.91 -2.03
CA ILE A 70 -13.61 -12.41 -0.67
C ILE A 70 -14.84 -11.59 -0.31
N ALA A 71 -15.59 -12.03 0.70
CA ALA A 71 -16.80 -11.34 1.12
C ALA A 71 -16.52 -9.86 1.46
N CYS A 72 -17.43 -8.96 1.10
CA CYS A 72 -17.26 -7.52 1.31
C CYS A 72 -16.95 -7.17 2.78
N SER A 73 -17.48 -7.96 3.72
CA SER A 73 -17.29 -7.81 5.17
C SER A 73 -15.84 -8.00 5.62
N GLU A 74 -15.06 -8.81 4.90
CA GLU A 74 -13.63 -9.01 5.23
C GLU A 74 -12.83 -7.73 5.06
N CYS A 75 -13.26 -6.84 4.16
CA CYS A 75 -12.64 -5.53 3.93
C CYS A 75 -13.41 -4.38 4.59
N HIS A 76 -14.73 -4.33 4.48
CA HIS A 76 -15.56 -3.20 4.94
C HIS A 76 -16.10 -3.37 6.36
N GLY A 77 -16.11 -4.59 6.90
CA GLY A 77 -16.76 -4.92 8.16
C GLY A 77 -18.22 -5.34 7.97
N ASP A 78 -18.81 -5.84 9.04
CA ASP A 78 -20.18 -6.36 9.10
C ASP A 78 -20.88 -6.01 10.42
N VAL A 79 -22.05 -6.59 10.64
CA VAL A 79 -22.85 -6.41 11.86
C VAL A 79 -22.10 -6.80 13.15
N LEU A 80 -21.08 -7.66 13.06
CA LEU A 80 -20.25 -8.09 14.19
C LEU A 80 -19.03 -7.18 14.42
N THR A 81 -18.82 -6.17 13.57
CA THR A 81 -17.78 -5.16 13.79
C THR A 81 -18.03 -4.42 15.10
N LEU A 82 -17.12 -4.55 16.06
CA LEU A 82 -17.32 -4.03 17.43
C LEU A 82 -17.26 -2.49 17.55
N ASN A 83 -16.95 -1.80 16.45
CA ASN A 83 -16.88 -0.34 16.43
C ASN A 83 -18.29 0.28 16.34
N ALA A 84 -18.76 0.91 17.40
CA ALA A 84 -20.06 1.60 17.42
C ALA A 84 -20.19 2.69 16.34
N GLY A 85 -19.09 3.37 16.01
CA GLY A 85 -19.05 4.37 14.94
C GLY A 85 -19.33 3.79 13.56
N PHE A 86 -18.93 2.53 13.31
CA PHE A 86 -19.25 1.81 12.07
C PHE A 86 -20.78 1.64 11.92
N HIS A 87 -21.45 1.16 12.96
CA HIS A 87 -22.91 0.95 12.93
C HIS A 87 -23.68 2.27 12.81
N LEU A 88 -23.27 3.29 13.55
CA LEU A 88 -23.90 4.61 13.46
C LEU A 88 -23.74 5.23 12.06
N LYS A 89 -22.59 5.01 11.41
CA LYS A 89 -22.37 5.44 10.02
C LYS A 89 -23.31 4.71 9.06
N ASN A 90 -23.47 3.40 9.17
CA ASN A 90 -24.37 2.63 8.30
C ASN A 90 -25.83 3.07 8.49
N LEU A 91 -26.26 3.33 9.72
CA LEU A 91 -27.57 3.90 10.01
C LEU A 91 -27.74 5.27 9.35
N ARG A 92 -26.73 6.15 9.45
CA ARG A 92 -26.75 7.46 8.77
C ARG A 92 -26.85 7.33 7.25
N GLN A 93 -26.15 6.37 6.63
CA GLN A 93 -26.27 6.14 5.19
C GLN A 93 -27.69 5.68 4.81
N LEU A 94 -28.27 4.76 5.58
CA LEU A 94 -29.66 4.34 5.38
C LEU A 94 -30.62 5.52 5.49
N THR A 95 -30.46 6.38 6.50
CA THR A 95 -31.32 7.57 6.65
C THR A 95 -31.18 8.55 5.48
N LYS A 96 -29.98 8.72 4.93
CA LYS A 96 -29.75 9.57 3.76
C LYS A 96 -30.43 9.01 2.52
N HIS A 97 -30.28 7.71 2.27
CA HIS A 97 -30.98 7.02 1.19
C HIS A 97 -32.50 7.23 1.27
N LEU A 98 -33.09 6.95 2.43
CA LEU A 98 -34.54 7.08 2.64
C LEU A 98 -35.07 8.53 2.50
N ARG A 99 -34.21 9.52 2.70
CA ARG A 99 -34.54 10.95 2.52
C ARG A 99 -34.22 11.48 1.12
N GLY A 100 -33.66 10.66 0.23
CA GLY A 100 -33.18 11.13 -1.08
C GLY A 100 -31.94 12.02 -0.99
N GLU A 101 -31.19 11.96 0.10
CA GLU A 101 -29.96 12.74 0.36
C GLU A 101 -28.68 11.91 0.13
N ALA A 102 -28.79 10.76 -0.55
CA ALA A 102 -27.63 9.95 -0.91
C ALA A 102 -26.78 10.71 -1.95
N PRO A 103 -25.44 10.72 -1.79
CA PRO A 103 -24.57 11.33 -2.79
C PRO A 103 -24.62 10.51 -4.08
N GLU A 104 -24.48 11.19 -5.22
CA GLU A 104 -24.39 10.55 -6.54
C GLU A 104 -23.23 9.54 -6.61
N GLN A 105 -22.11 9.84 -5.95
CA GLN A 105 -20.95 8.96 -5.86
C GLN A 105 -20.67 8.56 -4.41
N VAL A 106 -20.70 7.23 -4.16
CA VAL A 106 -20.32 6.65 -2.87
C VAL A 106 -18.81 6.51 -2.80
N ARG A 107 -18.18 7.34 -1.97
CA ARG A 107 -16.72 7.35 -1.77
C ARG A 107 -16.35 6.92 -0.34
N LEU A 108 -15.19 6.27 -0.21
CA LEU A 108 -14.61 5.96 1.09
C LEU A 108 -14.13 7.24 1.79
N LYS A 109 -14.30 7.30 3.10
CA LYS A 109 -13.70 8.35 3.92
C LYS A 109 -12.29 7.96 4.34
N THR A 110 -11.46 8.93 4.72
CA THR A 110 -10.11 8.68 5.25
C THR A 110 -10.12 7.62 6.34
N ALA A 111 -11.05 7.72 7.30
CA ALA A 111 -11.16 6.76 8.39
C ALA A 111 -11.51 5.34 7.92
N ASP A 112 -12.30 5.20 6.85
CA ASP A 112 -12.65 3.89 6.29
C ASP A 112 -11.46 3.26 5.58
N VAL A 113 -10.71 4.06 4.80
CA VAL A 113 -9.47 3.63 4.15
C VAL A 113 -8.49 3.08 5.18
N LEU A 114 -8.29 3.81 6.29
CA LEU A 114 -7.37 3.41 7.36
C LEU A 114 -7.84 2.16 8.13
N GLU A 115 -9.14 1.89 8.17
CA GLU A 115 -9.66 0.66 8.77
C GLU A 115 -9.58 -0.54 7.81
N ILE A 116 -9.84 -0.32 6.52
CA ILE A 116 -9.64 -1.32 5.46
C ILE A 116 -8.17 -1.74 5.40
N GLU A 117 -7.25 -0.78 5.51
CA GLU A 117 -5.81 -1.00 5.51
C GLU A 117 -5.38 -2.08 6.51
N LYS A 118 -5.90 -2.01 7.74
CA LYS A 118 -5.60 -3.00 8.79
C LYS A 118 -6.09 -4.41 8.43
N ARG A 119 -7.16 -4.51 7.64
CA ARG A 119 -7.75 -5.79 7.24
C ARG A 119 -6.98 -6.43 6.09
N CYS A 120 -6.27 -5.65 5.27
CA CYS A 120 -5.34 -6.18 4.27
C CYS A 120 -4.33 -7.15 4.91
N ALA A 121 -3.84 -6.82 6.11
CA ALA A 121 -2.89 -7.64 6.87
C ALA A 121 -3.38 -9.05 7.21
N LYS A 122 -4.70 -9.33 7.21
CA LYS A 122 -5.22 -10.68 7.47
C LYS A 122 -4.80 -11.68 6.41
N CYS A 123 -4.75 -11.24 5.15
CA CYS A 123 -4.41 -12.09 4.00
C CYS A 123 -3.01 -11.77 3.45
N HIS A 124 -2.63 -10.50 3.40
CA HIS A 124 -1.34 -10.00 2.89
C HIS A 124 -0.34 -9.73 4.01
N ARG A 125 -0.09 -10.75 4.84
CA ARG A 125 0.71 -10.61 6.07
C ARG A 125 2.13 -10.12 5.79
N GLN A 126 2.80 -10.71 4.79
CA GLN A 126 4.19 -10.38 4.48
C GLN A 126 4.30 -9.01 3.81
N GLU A 127 3.45 -8.74 2.81
CA GLU A 127 3.43 -7.46 2.11
C GLU A 127 3.12 -6.31 3.06
N TYR A 128 2.16 -6.49 3.98
CA TYR A 128 1.85 -5.51 5.01
C TYR A 128 3.03 -5.31 5.97
N ALA A 129 3.66 -6.39 6.45
CA ALA A 129 4.82 -6.29 7.34
C ALA A 129 5.98 -5.55 6.66
N ASP A 130 6.28 -5.86 5.40
CA ASP A 130 7.34 -5.20 4.65
C ASP A 130 7.01 -3.73 4.40
N TRP A 131 5.79 -3.42 3.95
CA TRP A 131 5.33 -2.03 3.76
C TRP A 131 5.41 -1.22 5.06
N SER A 132 4.90 -1.77 6.17
CA SER A 132 4.86 -1.07 7.46
C SER A 132 6.25 -0.81 8.04
N ALA A 133 7.21 -1.72 7.78
CA ALA A 133 8.61 -1.55 8.15
C ALA A 133 9.39 -0.67 7.17
N GLY A 134 8.87 -0.47 5.95
CA GLY A 134 9.48 0.32 4.90
C GLY A 134 9.23 1.83 5.03
N PRO A 135 9.87 2.64 4.16
CA PRO A 135 9.68 4.09 4.15
C PRO A 135 8.24 4.51 3.80
N HIS A 136 7.50 3.70 3.03
CA HIS A 136 6.12 3.99 2.67
C HIS A 136 5.10 3.72 3.80
N GLY A 137 5.49 2.98 4.84
CA GLY A 137 4.74 2.86 6.10
C GLY A 137 4.84 4.09 7.01
N ALA A 138 5.48 5.18 6.56
CA ALA A 138 5.64 6.39 7.34
C ALA A 138 4.29 6.95 7.83
N SER A 139 4.26 7.36 9.10
CA SER A 139 3.07 7.93 9.70
C SER A 139 2.85 9.40 9.30
N TYR A 140 1.62 9.89 9.47
CA TYR A 140 1.33 11.31 9.32
C TYR A 140 2.27 12.17 10.17
N SER A 141 2.53 11.81 11.44
CA SER A 141 3.44 12.56 12.31
C SER A 141 4.84 12.68 11.72
N LYS A 142 5.37 11.57 11.17
CA LYS A 142 6.72 11.53 10.61
C LYS A 142 6.88 12.49 9.43
N ILE A 143 5.82 12.66 8.63
CA ILE A 143 5.84 13.53 7.47
C ILE A 143 5.48 14.97 7.83
N PHE A 144 4.31 15.19 8.43
CA PHE A 144 3.74 16.53 8.56
C PHE A 144 4.13 17.29 9.83
N LEU A 145 4.76 16.63 10.81
CA LEU A 145 5.30 17.28 12.01
C LEU A 145 6.84 17.29 12.02
N ASN A 146 7.49 17.06 10.87
CA ASN A 146 8.93 17.10 10.76
C ASN A 146 9.45 18.55 10.87
N THR A 147 10.08 18.89 12.00
CA THR A 147 10.60 20.22 12.26
C THR A 147 11.65 20.67 11.24
N ASP A 148 12.62 19.79 10.92
CA ASP A 148 13.71 20.12 10.00
C ASP A 148 13.20 20.49 8.61
N HIS A 149 12.22 19.74 8.12
CA HIS A 149 11.55 20.03 6.84
C HIS A 149 10.68 21.29 6.95
N ASN A 150 9.76 21.34 7.92
CA ASN A 150 8.72 22.37 7.95
C ASN A 150 9.28 23.77 8.24
N GLN A 151 10.44 23.88 8.90
CA GLN A 151 11.13 25.17 9.05
C GLN A 151 11.68 25.72 7.74
N ARG A 152 11.94 24.86 6.75
CA ARG A 152 12.55 25.22 5.46
C ARG A 152 11.53 25.27 4.32
N THR A 153 10.47 24.47 4.42
CA THR A 153 9.46 24.31 3.37
C THR A 153 8.08 24.47 3.97
N LEU A 154 7.29 25.36 3.39
CA LEU A 154 5.89 25.55 3.77
C LEU A 154 5.07 24.32 3.40
N LEU A 155 4.30 23.80 4.35
CA LEU A 155 3.31 22.76 4.07
C LEU A 155 2.18 23.34 3.19
N ILE A 156 1.93 22.71 2.04
CA ILE A 156 0.90 23.13 1.07
C ILE A 156 0.01 21.95 0.69
N ASP A 157 -1.13 22.22 0.05
CA ASP A 157 -2.05 21.16 -0.40
C ASP A 157 -1.39 20.15 -1.34
N ASP A 158 -0.39 20.57 -2.11
CA ASP A 158 0.30 19.68 -3.04
C ASP A 158 1.13 18.59 -2.33
N CYS A 159 1.49 18.78 -1.06
CA CYS A 159 2.08 17.71 -0.24
C CYS A 159 1.14 16.49 -0.13
N LEU A 160 -0.17 16.73 -0.13
CA LEU A 160 -1.19 15.66 -0.04
C LEU A 160 -1.30 14.86 -1.34
N ARG A 161 -0.74 15.34 -2.47
CA ARG A 161 -0.71 14.61 -3.74
C ARG A 161 0.07 13.31 -3.64
N CYS A 162 1.00 13.21 -2.70
CA CYS A 162 1.81 12.00 -2.49
C CYS A 162 1.71 11.52 -1.04
N HIS A 163 1.76 12.42 -0.06
CA HIS A 163 1.94 12.06 1.36
C HIS A 163 0.67 12.03 2.20
N ALA A 164 -0.51 12.02 1.59
CA ALA A 164 -1.79 11.79 2.26
C ALA A 164 -2.91 11.73 1.23
N MET A 165 -2.73 10.93 0.17
CA MET A 165 -3.60 10.98 -1.01
C MET A 165 -5.07 10.70 -0.65
N GLN A 166 -5.28 9.84 0.34
CA GLN A 166 -6.59 9.44 0.83
C GLN A 166 -7.18 10.38 1.91
N PHE A 167 -6.47 11.45 2.29
CA PHE A 167 -6.97 12.43 3.26
C PHE A 167 -7.99 13.38 2.62
N GLN A 168 -9.19 13.40 3.21
CA GLN A 168 -10.27 14.31 2.85
C GLN A 168 -10.06 15.70 3.45
N GLY A 169 -9.80 16.69 2.59
CA GLY A 169 -9.59 18.09 2.96
C GLY A 169 -8.18 18.60 2.64
N GLY A 170 -7.97 19.91 2.78
CA GLY A 170 -6.67 20.54 2.52
C GLY A 170 -5.72 20.46 3.72
N ILE A 171 -4.48 20.92 3.53
CA ILE A 171 -3.40 20.90 4.51
C ILE A 171 -3.78 21.63 5.81
N ARG A 172 -4.60 22.68 5.74
CA ARG A 172 -5.11 23.43 6.90
C ARG A 172 -6.09 22.63 7.77
N ASN A 173 -6.74 21.62 7.17
CA ASN A 173 -7.61 20.67 7.88
C ASN A 173 -6.81 19.53 8.51
N LEU A 174 -5.57 19.32 8.07
CA LEU A 174 -4.67 18.30 8.62
C LEU A 174 -3.81 18.86 9.75
N VAL A 175 -3.04 19.91 9.47
CA VAL A 175 -2.05 20.51 10.37
C VAL A 175 -2.30 22.00 10.59
N THR A 176 -2.02 22.47 11.79
CA THR A 176 -2.02 23.88 12.16
C THR A 176 -0.81 24.19 13.08
N PRO A 177 -0.19 25.39 12.99
CA PRO A 177 -0.38 26.39 11.95
C PRO A 177 0.25 25.95 10.62
N VAL A 178 -0.22 26.49 9.50
CA VAL A 178 0.41 26.29 8.19
C VAL A 178 1.39 27.44 7.94
N ASN A 179 2.57 27.33 8.56
CA ASN A 179 3.69 28.28 8.43
C ASN A 179 5.03 27.53 8.61
N THR A 180 6.15 28.26 8.53
CA THR A 180 7.51 27.71 8.74
C THR A 180 8.05 27.93 10.17
N LYS A 181 7.22 28.38 11.11
CA LYS A 181 7.63 28.71 12.49
C LYS A 181 7.24 27.64 13.50
N GLY A 182 6.09 26.98 13.30
CA GLY A 182 5.54 26.01 14.24
C GLY A 182 5.13 26.65 15.59
N PRO A 183 4.96 25.83 16.64
CA PRO A 183 4.94 24.37 16.60
C PRO A 183 3.73 23.85 15.81
N TRP A 184 3.94 22.82 14.98
CA TRP A 184 2.88 22.18 14.21
C TRP A 184 2.16 21.13 15.05
N GLN A 185 0.85 21.06 14.91
CA GLN A 185 0.00 20.05 15.54
C GLN A 185 -1.11 19.62 14.58
N PHE A 186 -1.55 18.37 14.72
CA PHE A 186 -2.71 17.90 13.98
C PHE A 186 -3.99 18.53 14.51
N ARG A 187 -4.93 18.82 13.62
CA ARG A 187 -6.31 19.15 13.98
C ARG A 187 -7.00 17.96 14.67
N GLU A 188 -6.67 16.75 14.21
CA GLU A 188 -7.12 15.49 14.76
C GLU A 188 -5.92 14.65 15.22
N ALA A 189 -5.62 14.65 16.51
CA ALA A 189 -4.45 13.99 17.07
C ALA A 189 -4.37 12.48 16.71
N GLN A 190 -5.52 11.82 16.57
CA GLN A 190 -5.64 10.41 16.21
C GLN A 190 -5.01 10.04 14.85
N LEU A 191 -4.86 11.00 13.93
CA LEU A 191 -4.24 10.77 12.64
C LEU A 191 -2.72 10.59 12.73
N GLY A 192 -2.07 11.13 13.76
CA GLY A 192 -0.60 11.20 13.80
C GLY A 192 0.09 9.84 13.71
N ALA A 193 -0.48 8.81 14.33
CA ALA A 193 0.04 7.44 14.29
C ALA A 193 -0.37 6.63 13.06
N GLN A 194 -1.30 7.14 12.24
CA GLN A 194 -1.82 6.45 11.07
C GLN A 194 -0.82 6.53 9.91
N PRO A 195 -0.83 5.56 8.98
CA PRO A 195 -0.01 5.61 7.77
C PRO A 195 -0.44 6.74 6.84
N ALA A 196 0.53 7.50 6.34
CA ALA A 196 0.33 8.58 5.38
C ALA A 196 0.05 8.07 3.95
N MET A 197 0.55 6.89 3.62
CA MET A 197 0.41 6.23 2.31
C MET A 197 -0.08 4.79 2.50
N PRO A 198 -1.39 4.57 2.76
CA PRO A 198 -1.97 3.22 2.90
C PRO A 198 -1.85 2.42 1.60
N CYS A 199 -2.03 1.11 1.62
CA CYS A 199 -2.03 0.23 0.43
C CYS A 199 -2.92 0.78 -0.68
N LEU A 200 -4.06 1.38 -0.31
CA LEU A 200 -5.02 1.98 -1.25
C LEU A 200 -4.48 3.18 -2.03
N THR A 201 -3.27 3.63 -1.74
CA THR A 201 -2.54 4.62 -2.55
C THR A 201 -2.07 4.01 -3.87
N CYS A 202 -1.69 2.73 -3.83
CA CYS A 202 -1.06 1.98 -4.92
C CYS A 202 -1.91 0.81 -5.43
N HIS A 203 -3.02 0.51 -4.75
CA HIS A 203 -3.91 -0.60 -5.08
C HIS A 203 -5.36 -0.18 -5.22
N GLN A 204 -6.01 -0.68 -6.27
CA GLN A 204 -7.46 -0.62 -6.48
C GLN A 204 -8.06 -2.03 -6.36
N MET A 205 -9.01 -2.22 -5.45
CA MET A 205 -9.64 -3.54 -5.22
C MET A 205 -10.82 -3.78 -6.16
N HIS A 206 -11.66 -2.76 -6.35
CA HIS A 206 -12.86 -2.85 -7.19
C HIS A 206 -12.47 -2.50 -8.62
N ARG A 207 -11.86 -3.47 -9.29
CA ARG A 207 -11.38 -3.37 -10.66
C ARG A 207 -11.30 -4.76 -11.27
N PHE A 208 -11.67 -4.88 -12.53
CA PHE A 208 -11.48 -6.12 -13.30
C PHE A 208 -10.09 -6.72 -13.07
N GLY A 209 -10.07 -8.01 -12.74
CA GLY A 209 -8.83 -8.75 -12.54
C GLY A 209 -9.05 -10.24 -12.45
N THR A 210 -8.07 -11.00 -12.90
CA THR A 210 -8.00 -12.43 -12.62
C THR A 210 -7.63 -12.62 -11.14
N PRO A 211 -8.31 -13.51 -10.40
CA PRO A 211 -7.88 -13.91 -9.08
C PRO A 211 -6.51 -14.54 -9.24
N LEU A 212 -5.63 -14.31 -8.28
CA LEU A 212 -4.39 -15.07 -8.22
C LEU A 212 -4.79 -16.54 -8.10
N SER A 213 -4.48 -17.33 -9.13
CA SER A 213 -4.62 -18.78 -9.04
C SER A 213 -3.87 -19.22 -7.78
N PRO A 214 -4.45 -20.10 -6.94
CA PRO A 214 -3.63 -20.84 -6.01
C PRO A 214 -2.51 -21.44 -6.85
N SER A 215 -1.25 -21.15 -6.52
CA SER A 215 -0.10 -21.71 -7.24
C SER A 215 -0.44 -23.18 -7.53
N PRO A 216 -0.44 -23.62 -8.81
CA PRO A 216 -0.63 -25.03 -9.07
C PRO A 216 0.37 -25.80 -8.21
N ALA A 217 -0.04 -26.94 -7.65
CA ALA A 217 0.79 -27.75 -6.76
C ALA A 217 2.17 -28.08 -7.36
N VAL A 218 2.28 -27.95 -8.69
CA VAL A 218 3.50 -27.91 -9.47
C VAL A 218 3.49 -26.60 -10.27
N LYS A 219 4.42 -25.68 -10.01
CA LYS A 219 4.69 -24.58 -10.93
C LYS A 219 5.03 -25.21 -12.28
N ALA A 220 4.40 -24.75 -13.36
CA ALA A 220 4.95 -25.07 -14.68
C ALA A 220 6.39 -24.51 -14.74
N ASP A 221 7.31 -25.25 -15.35
CA ASP A 221 8.69 -24.79 -15.63
C ASP A 221 8.69 -23.75 -16.78
N ASP A 222 7.70 -22.85 -16.79
CA ASP A 222 7.47 -21.83 -17.82
C ASP A 222 7.92 -20.43 -17.39
N ALA A 223 8.65 -20.36 -16.27
CA ALA A 223 9.26 -19.13 -15.80
C ALA A 223 10.14 -18.51 -16.90
N SER A 224 9.70 -17.38 -17.42
CA SER A 224 10.29 -16.76 -18.60
C SER A 224 10.07 -15.25 -18.60
N SER A 225 10.69 -14.56 -19.55
CA SER A 225 10.48 -13.12 -19.77
C SER A 225 9.03 -12.74 -20.15
N LYS A 226 8.13 -13.71 -20.32
CA LYS A 226 6.71 -13.51 -20.64
C LYS A 226 5.81 -13.51 -19.40
N GLU A 227 6.35 -13.71 -18.20
CA GLU A 227 5.58 -13.64 -16.97
C GLU A 227 4.89 -12.28 -16.81
N ASP A 228 3.66 -12.29 -16.30
CA ASP A 228 2.92 -11.08 -15.99
C ASP A 228 3.62 -10.30 -14.87
N ILE A 229 4.26 -9.20 -15.25
CA ILE A 229 4.93 -8.30 -14.31
C ILE A 229 3.93 -7.41 -13.56
N ASN A 230 2.76 -7.12 -14.14
CA ASN A 230 1.75 -6.24 -13.57
C ASN A 230 0.55 -7.03 -13.03
N ARG A 231 0.29 -6.92 -11.72
CA ARG A 231 -0.97 -7.44 -11.16
C ARG A 231 -2.12 -6.49 -11.47
N PRO A 232 -3.35 -6.99 -11.75
CA PRO A 232 -4.50 -6.16 -12.07
C PRO A 232 -4.84 -5.10 -11.02
N SER A 233 -4.50 -5.32 -9.75
CA SER A 233 -4.80 -4.39 -8.66
C SER A 233 -3.89 -3.16 -8.59
N LEU A 234 -2.75 -3.14 -9.30
CA LEU A 234 -1.81 -2.01 -9.24
C LEU A 234 -2.40 -0.77 -9.94
N ALA A 235 -2.61 0.30 -9.18
CA ALA A 235 -3.17 1.56 -9.64
C ALA A 235 -2.78 2.72 -8.71
N LEU A 236 -2.60 3.92 -9.25
CA LEU A 236 -2.45 5.13 -8.45
C LEU A 236 -3.83 5.66 -8.06
N PHE A 237 -4.06 5.97 -6.79
CA PHE A 237 -5.21 6.79 -6.40
C PHE A 237 -4.93 8.27 -6.67
N ASP A 238 -5.51 8.85 -7.72
CA ASP A 238 -5.43 10.29 -7.95
C ASP A 238 -6.37 11.03 -6.99
N ARG A 239 -5.78 11.78 -6.04
CA ARG A 239 -6.53 12.58 -5.08
C ARG A 239 -7.35 13.68 -5.74
N ARG A 240 -6.91 14.27 -6.86
CA ARG A 240 -7.61 15.41 -7.49
C ARG A 240 -8.94 14.95 -8.09
N GLU A 241 -8.89 13.83 -8.81
CA GLU A 241 -10.07 13.21 -9.41
C GLU A 241 -10.85 12.34 -8.42
N GLN A 242 -10.19 11.90 -7.33
CA GLN A 242 -10.71 10.89 -6.39
C GLN A 242 -11.00 9.56 -7.09
N GLU A 243 -10.15 9.20 -8.06
CA GLU A 243 -10.26 8.00 -8.88
C GLU A 243 -8.94 7.24 -8.97
N TYR A 244 -8.99 6.02 -9.50
CA TYR A 244 -7.81 5.20 -9.69
C TYR A 244 -7.36 5.18 -11.15
N VAL A 245 -6.07 5.39 -11.37
CA VAL A 245 -5.42 5.23 -12.67
C VAL A 245 -4.59 3.95 -12.66
N ALA A 246 -4.90 3.03 -13.57
CA ALA A 246 -4.16 1.78 -13.73
C ALA A 246 -2.67 2.03 -13.95
N VAL A 247 -1.79 1.21 -13.35
CA VAL A 247 -0.34 1.32 -13.64
C VAL A 247 -0.04 1.12 -15.13
N SER A 248 -0.80 0.28 -15.84
CA SER A 248 -0.67 0.08 -17.29
C SER A 248 -1.06 1.31 -18.13
N ARG A 249 -1.71 2.32 -17.53
CA ARG A 249 -2.10 3.58 -18.18
C ARG A 249 -1.25 4.77 -17.73
N LEU A 250 -0.39 4.61 -16.72
CA LEU A 250 0.51 5.68 -16.30
C LEU A 250 1.67 5.80 -17.30
N PRO A 251 1.96 6.98 -17.85
CA PRO A 251 3.10 7.10 -18.76
C PRO A 251 4.43 6.97 -18.00
N LEU A 252 5.42 6.37 -18.65
CA LEU A 252 6.81 6.55 -18.23
C LEU A 252 7.26 7.95 -18.70
N PRO A 253 7.80 8.79 -17.79
CA PRO A 253 8.20 10.15 -18.12
C PRO A 253 9.46 10.15 -19.01
N GLN A 254 9.62 11.20 -19.82
CA GLN A 254 10.90 11.51 -20.45
C GLN A 254 11.73 12.35 -19.50
N MET A 255 12.98 11.95 -19.25
CA MET A 255 13.88 12.62 -18.31
C MET A 255 15.12 13.15 -19.05
N HIS A 256 15.62 14.30 -18.62
CA HIS A 256 16.75 14.97 -19.25
C HIS A 256 17.86 15.28 -18.24
N GLU A 257 19.11 15.13 -18.67
CA GLU A 257 20.30 15.67 -18.02
C GLU A 257 20.84 16.81 -18.89
N GLY A 258 20.47 18.05 -18.57
CA GLY A 258 20.67 19.18 -19.46
C GLY A 258 19.87 18.99 -20.76
N ALA A 259 20.55 18.96 -21.89
CA ALA A 259 19.95 18.68 -23.20
C ALA A 259 19.89 17.18 -23.55
N ARG A 260 20.55 16.32 -22.76
CA ARG A 260 20.67 14.89 -23.06
C ARG A 260 19.44 14.15 -22.54
N LEU A 261 18.79 13.36 -23.40
CA LEU A 261 17.76 12.43 -22.97
C LEU A 261 18.39 11.30 -22.14
N VAL A 262 17.84 11.04 -20.96
CA VAL A 262 18.25 9.97 -20.06
C VAL A 262 17.55 8.67 -20.45
N LYS A 263 18.31 7.57 -20.48
CA LYS A 263 17.72 6.24 -20.67
C LYS A 263 17.06 5.78 -19.37
N ILE A 264 15.77 5.49 -19.41
CA ILE A 264 15.04 4.84 -18.31
C ILE A 264 14.69 3.39 -18.67
N SER A 265 14.49 2.56 -17.65
CA SER A 265 14.01 1.18 -17.86
C SER A 265 12.62 1.19 -18.51
N PRO A 266 12.29 0.24 -19.40
CA PRO A 266 10.93 0.08 -19.94
C PRO A 266 9.97 -0.62 -18.95
N ASP A 267 10.40 -0.95 -17.74
CA ASP A 267 9.56 -1.60 -16.73
C ASP A 267 8.40 -0.69 -16.32
N GLN A 268 7.20 -0.99 -16.83
CA GLN A 268 6.00 -0.19 -16.65
C GLN A 268 5.59 -0.03 -15.17
N ARG A 269 5.98 -0.95 -14.28
CA ARG A 269 5.64 -0.87 -12.84
C ARG A 269 6.20 0.39 -12.17
N GLN A 270 7.37 0.84 -12.62
CA GLN A 270 8.02 2.02 -12.05
C GLN A 270 7.30 3.33 -12.39
N ALA A 271 6.37 3.32 -13.36
CA ALA A 271 5.53 4.47 -13.66
C ALA A 271 4.73 4.93 -12.43
N LEU A 272 4.39 4.00 -11.51
CA LEU A 272 3.78 4.31 -10.23
C LEU A 272 4.71 5.11 -9.31
N CYS A 273 5.99 4.71 -9.26
CA CYS A 273 7.01 5.39 -8.46
C CYS A 273 7.20 6.84 -8.90
N TYR A 274 7.25 7.06 -10.23
CA TYR A 274 7.37 8.40 -10.81
C TYR A 274 6.19 9.34 -10.54
N GLN A 275 5.07 8.85 -10.01
CA GLN A 275 3.98 9.75 -9.62
C GLN A 275 4.38 10.64 -8.42
N CYS A 276 5.31 10.14 -7.60
CA CYS A 276 5.83 10.80 -6.40
C CYS A 276 7.32 11.17 -6.53
N HIS A 277 8.14 10.26 -7.06
CA HIS A 277 9.60 10.39 -7.14
C HIS A 277 10.09 10.81 -8.53
N ALA A 278 9.47 11.85 -9.08
CA ALA A 278 9.79 12.41 -10.39
C ALA A 278 10.45 13.79 -10.27
N PRO A 279 11.14 14.24 -11.32
CA PRO A 279 11.61 15.60 -11.41
C PRO A 279 10.45 16.58 -11.45
N THR A 280 10.82 17.85 -11.28
CA THR A 280 9.92 18.97 -11.54
C THR A 280 9.42 18.97 -13.00
N ALA A 281 8.46 19.85 -13.31
CA ALA A 281 7.92 20.02 -14.66
C ALA A 281 8.97 20.33 -15.75
N SER A 282 10.20 20.68 -15.38
CA SER A 282 11.33 20.84 -16.31
C SER A 282 11.86 19.52 -16.88
N ALA A 283 11.42 18.37 -16.33
CA ALA A 283 11.92 17.03 -16.65
C ALA A 283 13.42 16.85 -16.42
N GLN A 284 14.08 17.76 -15.69
CA GLN A 284 15.50 17.66 -15.37
C GLN A 284 15.70 16.70 -14.21
N VAL A 285 16.52 15.67 -14.43
CA VAL A 285 16.91 14.74 -13.36
C VAL A 285 17.57 15.49 -12.21
N GLN A 286 17.52 14.90 -11.01
CA GLN A 286 18.07 15.47 -9.78
C GLN A 286 17.38 16.76 -9.33
N SER A 287 16.14 17.00 -9.77
CA SER A 287 15.31 18.08 -9.27
C SER A 287 14.25 17.57 -8.29
N ALA A 288 13.93 18.37 -7.26
CA ALA A 288 12.96 18.02 -6.22
C ALA A 288 13.24 16.64 -5.57
N ASP A 289 12.27 15.71 -5.62
CA ASP A 289 12.40 14.35 -5.07
C ASP A 289 12.62 13.29 -6.17
N ASP A 290 13.21 13.72 -7.30
CA ASP A 290 13.58 12.80 -8.37
C ASP A 290 14.55 11.72 -7.88
N ARG A 291 14.20 10.46 -8.19
CA ARG A 291 15.02 9.28 -7.93
C ARG A 291 15.44 8.56 -9.22
N THR A 292 15.29 9.22 -10.37
CA THR A 292 15.70 8.67 -11.66
C THR A 292 17.18 8.26 -11.62
N PRO A 293 17.50 6.98 -11.82
CA PRO A 293 18.88 6.56 -11.80
C PRO A 293 19.61 7.05 -13.06
N VAL A 294 20.76 7.69 -12.87
CA VAL A 294 21.68 8.14 -13.91
C VAL A 294 23.11 7.69 -13.58
N GLY A 295 24.07 7.99 -14.46
CA GLY A 295 25.45 7.60 -14.24
C GLY A 295 25.62 6.09 -14.32
N VAL A 296 26.18 5.47 -13.28
CA VAL A 296 26.47 4.02 -13.29
C VAL A 296 25.22 3.13 -13.22
N HIS A 297 24.08 3.69 -12.82
CA HIS A 297 22.79 3.00 -12.73
C HIS A 297 21.78 3.41 -13.82
N GLU A 298 22.20 4.21 -14.81
CA GLU A 298 21.32 4.67 -15.87
C GLU A 298 20.64 3.50 -16.61
N GLY A 299 19.32 3.59 -16.77
CA GLY A 299 18.49 2.57 -17.43
C GLY A 299 18.04 1.41 -16.54
N LEU A 300 18.38 1.39 -15.25
CA LEU A 300 17.83 0.43 -14.30
C LEU A 300 16.41 0.81 -13.85
N SER A 301 15.56 -0.19 -13.59
CA SER A 301 14.24 0.02 -12.97
C SER A 301 14.42 0.36 -11.49
N CYS A 302 13.52 1.14 -10.91
CA CYS A 302 13.45 1.32 -9.45
C CYS A 302 13.41 -0.04 -8.73
N LEU A 303 12.73 -1.03 -9.31
CA LEU A 303 12.57 -2.39 -8.78
C LEU A 303 13.82 -3.28 -8.94
N ALA A 304 14.85 -2.80 -9.64
CA ALA A 304 16.14 -3.49 -9.69
C ALA A 304 16.89 -3.36 -8.35
N CYS A 305 16.71 -2.23 -7.66
CA CYS A 305 17.34 -1.97 -6.37
C CYS A 305 16.35 -2.06 -5.21
N HIS A 306 15.13 -1.56 -5.37
CA HIS A 306 14.13 -1.52 -4.31
C HIS A 306 13.21 -2.75 -4.35
N GLU A 307 13.24 -3.54 -3.28
CA GLU A 307 12.27 -4.60 -3.04
C GLU A 307 10.85 -4.03 -2.93
N GLN A 308 9.87 -4.71 -3.51
CA GLN A 308 8.47 -4.28 -3.70
C GLN A 308 7.87 -3.43 -2.55
N HIS A 309 7.27 -4.05 -1.54
CA HIS A 309 6.53 -3.33 -0.50
C HIS A 309 7.47 -2.70 0.54
N GLY A 310 8.60 -3.34 0.84
CA GLY A 310 9.54 -2.87 1.86
C GLY A 310 10.52 -1.79 1.41
N GLN A 311 10.68 -1.59 0.09
CA GLN A 311 11.66 -0.68 -0.52
C GLN A 311 13.10 -0.90 -0.04
N ARG A 312 13.41 -2.11 0.44
CA ARG A 312 14.74 -2.48 0.93
C ARG A 312 15.68 -2.64 -0.25
N THR A 313 16.94 -2.25 -0.05
CA THR A 313 17.95 -2.24 -1.12
C THR A 313 19.13 -3.15 -0.87
N ARG A 314 19.35 -3.58 0.39
CA ARG A 314 20.60 -4.25 0.78
C ARG A 314 20.87 -5.55 0.02
N ALA A 315 19.86 -6.38 -0.21
CA ALA A 315 20.04 -7.63 -0.94
C ALA A 315 20.22 -7.44 -2.46
N SER A 316 19.88 -6.26 -3.00
CA SER A 316 19.95 -6.00 -4.44
C SER A 316 21.39 -5.85 -4.94
N CYS A 317 22.28 -5.26 -4.13
CA CYS A 317 23.66 -4.97 -4.51
C CYS A 317 24.40 -6.22 -4.97
N THR A 318 24.31 -7.31 -4.19
CA THR A 318 25.01 -8.57 -4.46
C THR A 318 24.45 -9.36 -5.64
N THR A 319 23.23 -9.03 -6.09
CA THR A 319 22.63 -9.64 -7.29
C THR A 319 23.34 -9.18 -8.57
N CYS A 320 23.96 -8.00 -8.54
CA CYS A 320 24.70 -7.43 -9.67
C CYS A 320 26.20 -7.31 -9.37
N HIS A 321 26.60 -7.04 -8.14
CA HIS A 321 27.99 -6.80 -7.75
C HIS A 321 28.60 -8.01 -7.03
N PRO A 322 29.86 -8.36 -7.33
CA PRO A 322 30.77 -7.65 -8.22
C PRO A 322 30.62 -8.02 -9.71
N GLN A 323 29.76 -8.97 -10.06
CA GLN A 323 29.72 -9.59 -11.40
C GLN A 323 29.59 -8.61 -12.57
N LEU A 324 28.75 -7.59 -12.43
CA LEU A 324 28.50 -6.55 -13.44
C LEU A 324 29.37 -5.31 -13.24
N SER A 325 30.15 -5.25 -12.16
CA SER A 325 31.08 -4.15 -11.92
C SER A 325 32.42 -4.39 -12.55
N ASN A 326 32.88 -3.40 -13.31
CA ASN A 326 34.19 -3.41 -13.93
C ASN A 326 35.29 -2.82 -13.01
N CYS A 327 34.94 -2.27 -11.84
CA CYS A 327 35.89 -1.57 -10.97
C CYS A 327 36.47 -2.44 -9.85
N GLY A 328 35.88 -3.61 -9.56
CA GLY A 328 36.36 -4.51 -8.50
C GLY A 328 36.23 -3.97 -7.07
N LEU A 329 35.48 -2.87 -6.88
CA LEU A 329 35.23 -2.28 -5.58
C LEU A 329 34.07 -2.98 -4.86
N ASP A 330 34.16 -3.04 -3.53
CA ASP A 330 33.05 -3.38 -2.65
C ASP A 330 32.08 -2.19 -2.60
N VAL A 331 31.04 -2.26 -3.44
CA VAL A 331 30.10 -1.15 -3.64
C VAL A 331 29.30 -0.79 -2.39
N GLU A 332 29.10 -1.72 -1.46
CA GLU A 332 28.40 -1.43 -0.20
C GLU A 332 29.24 -0.55 0.74
N LYS A 333 30.57 -0.57 0.59
CA LYS A 333 31.50 0.22 1.40
C LYS A 333 31.89 1.56 0.76
N MET A 334 31.48 1.80 -0.48
CA MET A 334 31.75 3.05 -1.18
C MET A 334 31.06 4.23 -0.48
N ASP A 335 31.67 5.40 -0.59
CA ASP A 335 31.08 6.64 -0.07
C ASP A 335 29.91 7.06 -0.95
N THR A 336 28.74 6.51 -0.66
CA THR A 336 27.48 6.84 -1.33
C THR A 336 26.35 6.97 -0.30
N THR A 337 25.21 7.51 -0.73
CA THR A 337 24.01 7.59 0.11
C THR A 337 23.44 6.24 0.54
N PHE A 338 23.85 5.13 -0.09
CA PHE A 338 23.53 3.79 0.41
C PHE A 338 24.21 3.51 1.76
N LYS A 339 25.51 3.83 1.87
CA LYS A 339 26.29 3.65 3.09
C LYS A 339 26.00 4.72 4.14
N ASN A 340 25.90 5.97 3.71
CA ASN A 340 25.68 7.12 4.58
C ASN A 340 24.78 8.14 3.88
N LEU A 341 23.57 8.36 4.41
CA LEU A 341 22.59 9.31 3.84
C LEU A 341 23.11 10.75 3.71
N LYS A 342 24.19 11.12 4.42
CA LYS A 342 24.84 12.44 4.33
C LYS A 342 25.98 12.49 3.30
N SER A 343 26.29 11.38 2.63
CA SER A 343 27.31 11.33 1.59
C SER A 343 26.99 12.33 0.47
N PRO A 344 27.99 13.04 -0.07
CA PRO A 344 27.78 13.90 -1.23
C PRO A 344 27.49 13.12 -2.52
N HIS A 345 27.78 11.80 -2.55
CA HIS A 345 27.55 10.96 -3.72
C HIS A 345 26.22 10.22 -3.61
N ASN A 346 25.19 10.74 -4.26
CA ASN A 346 23.88 10.10 -4.29
C ASN A 346 23.91 8.82 -5.12
N ILE A 347 23.48 7.70 -4.53
CA ILE A 347 23.47 6.38 -5.18
C ILE A 347 22.66 6.33 -6.48
N HIS A 348 21.66 7.20 -6.61
CA HIS A 348 20.85 7.31 -7.83
C HIS A 348 21.62 8.01 -8.96
N THR A 349 22.61 8.86 -8.65
CA THR A 349 23.21 9.76 -9.64
C THR A 349 24.71 9.61 -9.77
N VAL A 350 25.32 8.73 -8.97
CA VAL A 350 26.76 8.54 -8.90
C VAL A 350 27.34 8.11 -10.25
N LYS A 351 28.46 8.74 -10.61
CA LYS A 351 29.22 8.52 -11.84
C LYS A 351 30.56 7.89 -11.50
N CYS A 352 31.20 7.26 -12.50
CA CYS A 352 32.53 6.70 -12.29
C CYS A 352 33.54 7.75 -11.82
N ALA A 353 33.45 8.99 -12.31
CA ALA A 353 34.35 10.08 -11.93
C ALA A 353 34.25 10.45 -10.44
N ASP A 354 33.07 10.28 -9.83
CA ASP A 354 32.83 10.61 -8.42
C ASP A 354 33.65 9.69 -7.49
N CYS A 355 33.97 8.48 -7.94
CA CYS A 355 34.76 7.51 -7.18
C CYS A 355 36.19 7.33 -7.72
N HIS A 356 36.50 7.91 -8.88
CA HIS A 356 37.79 7.78 -9.56
C HIS A 356 38.40 9.15 -9.87
N ALA A 357 38.76 9.89 -8.82
CA ALA A 357 39.34 11.23 -8.92
C ALA A 357 40.64 11.30 -9.75
N THR A 358 41.39 10.19 -9.84
CA THR A 358 42.64 10.09 -10.61
C THR A 358 42.44 9.54 -12.04
N GLY A 359 41.20 9.30 -12.44
CA GLY A 359 40.85 8.79 -13.77
C GLY A 359 40.08 7.47 -13.71
N VAL A 360 39.04 7.36 -14.55
CA VAL A 360 38.19 6.17 -14.62
C VAL A 360 38.97 4.99 -15.25
N PRO A 361 39.04 3.82 -14.59
CA PRO A 361 39.70 2.65 -15.14
C PRO A 361 39.11 2.24 -16.49
N ARG A 362 39.97 1.85 -17.43
CA ARG A 362 39.51 1.30 -18.71
C ARG A 362 38.80 -0.04 -18.47
N LYS A 363 37.70 -0.26 -19.20
CA LYS A 363 36.96 -1.53 -19.17
C LYS A 363 37.92 -2.67 -19.52
N LYS A 364 38.09 -3.63 -18.60
CA LYS A 364 38.87 -4.84 -18.87
C LYS A 364 38.21 -5.62 -20.01
N THR A 365 38.99 -5.95 -21.03
CA THR A 365 38.51 -6.79 -22.13
C THR A 365 38.60 -8.26 -21.72
N ARG A 366 37.84 -9.14 -22.40
CA ARG A 366 37.82 -10.58 -22.10
C ARG A 366 39.21 -11.25 -22.16
N ARG A 367 40.18 -10.63 -22.86
CA ARG A 367 41.59 -11.06 -22.93
C ARG A 367 42.39 -10.79 -21.64
N ASP A 368 42.04 -9.75 -20.89
CA ASP A 368 42.79 -9.32 -19.71
C ASP A 368 42.51 -10.21 -18.48
N VAL A 369 41.37 -10.90 -18.46
CA VAL A 369 40.98 -11.83 -17.38
C VAL A 369 41.75 -13.16 -17.48
N ALA A 370 42.05 -13.61 -18.70
CA ALA A 370 42.76 -14.87 -18.95
C ALA A 370 44.25 -14.82 -18.57
N THR A 371 44.86 -13.63 -18.50
CA THR A 371 46.27 -13.45 -18.12
C THR A 371 46.46 -13.30 -16.61
N SER A 372 45.43 -12.92 -15.86
CA SER A 372 45.47 -12.78 -14.40
C SER A 372 45.04 -14.02 -13.61
N GLY A 373 44.43 -15.01 -14.28
CA GLY A 373 44.06 -16.29 -13.69
C GLY A 373 45.03 -17.39 -14.09
N GLY A 374 46.19 -17.46 -13.42
CA GLY A 374 47.10 -18.60 -13.52
C GLY A 374 46.47 -19.86 -12.92
N PHE A 375 45.53 -20.47 -13.65
CA PHE A 375 45.11 -21.84 -13.39
C PHE A 375 46.04 -22.74 -14.20
N LEU A 376 46.99 -23.37 -13.52
CA LEU A 376 47.70 -24.54 -14.02
C LEU A 376 46.65 -25.62 -14.31
N VAL A 377 46.19 -25.70 -15.56
CA VAL A 377 45.54 -26.90 -16.06
C VAL A 377 46.65 -27.91 -16.30
N THR A 378 46.91 -28.76 -15.30
CA THR A 378 47.69 -29.98 -15.52
C THR A 378 46.92 -30.84 -16.50
N ASN A 379 47.43 -30.87 -17.73
CA ASN A 379 47.00 -31.73 -18.80
C ASN A 379 47.33 -33.19 -18.44
N THR A 380 46.42 -33.90 -17.80
CA THR A 380 46.47 -35.37 -17.76
C THR A 380 45.79 -35.90 -19.01
N GLY A 381 46.61 -36.16 -20.02
CA GLY A 381 46.21 -36.89 -21.21
C GLY A 381 46.08 -38.40 -20.95
N LEU A 382 45.16 -38.99 -21.73
CA LEU A 382 45.21 -40.34 -22.31
C LEU A 382 45.25 -41.55 -21.35
N ARG A 383 44.10 -42.23 -21.20
CA ARG A 383 43.78 -43.45 -21.97
C ARG A 383 42.29 -43.75 -21.91
#